data_AF-A0A397W9C7-F1
#
_entry.id   AF-A0A397W9C7-F1
#
_cell.length_a   1.000
_cell.length_b   1.000
_cell.length_c   1.000
_cell.angle_alpha   90.00
_cell.angle_beta   90.00
_cell.angle_gamma   90.00
#
_symmetry.space_group_name_H-M   'P 1'
#
loop_
_entity.id
_entity.type
_entity.pdbx_description
1 polymer ?
#
loop_
_entity_poly.entity_id
_entity_poly.type
_entity_poly.pdbx_seq_one_letter_code
_entity_poly.pdbx_strand_id
1 'polypeptide(L)'
;MLHTWEVCGCAIQAPCRGSFKCPALTEYNGLSKKIAENNDPRFICTNCFEEHRGHLQIQPGINRAPVWCFEKGLHDDDTKLALKFFGKWIDQTAESENEAAKINLLKELVKLLNNINMNNTNILDTQDTNTVPSTASVPSLFLVKTAFAIKKIKVNEEQILPLNTTTCETFGRMLANSVLQERAVLKKRLQSLEEPGSLEEYYNAMPSLLISFFTGLISAIEEKKMQVLARKRKERNMPPSHLNKKKIILPSLFFVSVILTTAFRNWKIWFTHVLSSLC
;
A
#
# COMPACT_ATOMS: atom_id res chain seq x y z
N MET A 1 -14.31 -15.19 -30.13
CA MET A 1 -14.06 -13.76 -30.37
C MET A 1 -12.73 -13.42 -29.71
N LEU A 2 -11.68 -13.13 -30.51
CA LEU A 2 -10.38 -12.72 -29.98
C LEU A 2 -10.53 -11.30 -29.41
N HIS A 3 -10.21 -11.10 -28.13
CA HIS A 3 -10.24 -9.78 -27.50
C HIS A 3 -8.86 -9.16 -27.57
N THR A 4 -8.53 -8.68 -28.77
CA THR A 4 -7.27 -8.01 -29.04
C THR A 4 -7.43 -6.51 -28.83
N TRP A 5 -6.46 -5.92 -28.15
CA TRP A 5 -6.43 -4.50 -27.84
C TRP A 5 -5.10 -3.93 -28.31
N GLU A 6 -5.09 -2.69 -28.78
CA GLU A 6 -3.87 -1.92 -28.93
C GLU A 6 -3.71 -1.06 -27.66
N VAL A 7 -2.58 -1.18 -26.98
CA VAL A 7 -2.21 -0.35 -25.83
C VAL A 7 -0.87 0.30 -26.12
N CYS A 8 -0.78 1.63 -26.03
CA CYS A 8 0.42 2.40 -26.39
C CYS A 8 1.02 2.01 -27.77
N GLY A 9 0.17 1.70 -28.76
CA GLY A 9 0.60 1.29 -30.10
C GLY A 9 1.06 -0.17 -30.22
N CYS A 10 1.00 -0.97 -29.16
CA CYS A 10 1.33 -2.39 -29.18
C CYS A 10 0.07 -3.24 -29.07
N ALA A 11 -0.06 -4.25 -29.93
CA ALA A 11 -1.16 -5.21 -29.82
C ALA A 11 -0.92 -6.21 -28.69
N ILE A 12 -1.96 -6.36 -27.87
CA ILE A 12 -2.03 -7.32 -26.77
C ILE A 12 -3.28 -8.16 -26.93
N GLN A 13 -3.19 -9.40 -26.46
CA GLN A 13 -4.33 -10.30 -26.35
C GLN A 13 -4.51 -10.66 -24.88
N ALA A 14 -5.64 -10.24 -24.32
CA ALA A 14 -6.00 -10.57 -22.95
C ALA A 14 -6.87 -11.83 -22.90
N PRO A 15 -6.84 -12.60 -21.80
CA PRO A 15 -7.72 -13.72 -21.63
C PRO A 15 -9.18 -13.25 -21.66
N CYS A 16 -10.01 -13.89 -22.49
CA CYS A 16 -11.43 -13.63 -22.50
C CYS A 16 -12.23 -14.91 -22.72
N ARG A 17 -13.34 -15.06 -21.99
CA ARG A 17 -14.31 -16.16 -22.16
C ARG A 17 -15.56 -15.75 -22.97
N GLY A 18 -15.43 -14.76 -23.84
CA GLY A 18 -16.30 -14.58 -25.01
C GLY A 18 -17.70 -14.01 -24.78
N SER A 19 -18.02 -13.46 -23.60
CA SER A 19 -19.38 -12.93 -23.34
C SER A 19 -19.47 -11.70 -22.43
N PHE A 20 -18.41 -11.33 -21.68
CA PHE A 20 -18.56 -10.36 -20.60
C PHE A 20 -17.37 -9.37 -20.48
N LYS A 21 -17.67 -8.10 -20.17
CA LYS A 21 -16.72 -6.96 -20.16
C LYS A 21 -16.26 -6.64 -18.73
N CYS A 22 -15.10 -7.15 -18.31
CA CYS A 22 -14.37 -6.55 -17.18
C CYS A 22 -13.86 -5.17 -17.63
N PRO A 23 -14.01 -4.08 -16.84
CA PRO A 23 -13.54 -2.75 -17.22
C PRO A 23 -12.00 -2.60 -17.10
N ALA A 24 -11.27 -3.69 -16.80
CA ALA A 24 -9.82 -3.68 -16.81
C ALA A 24 -9.23 -3.30 -18.18
N LEU A 25 -9.92 -3.58 -19.28
CA LEU A 25 -9.57 -3.10 -20.62
C LEU A 25 -10.77 -2.35 -21.22
N THR A 26 -10.61 -1.04 -21.33
CA THR A 26 -11.56 -0.11 -21.93
C THR A 26 -10.87 0.73 -23.00
N GLU A 27 -11.66 1.35 -23.87
CA GLU A 27 -11.13 2.34 -24.79
C GLU A 27 -10.78 3.60 -24.01
N TYR A 28 -9.58 4.12 -24.22
CA TYR A 28 -9.10 5.34 -23.60
C TYR A 28 -8.28 6.12 -24.61
N ASN A 29 -8.69 7.36 -24.86
CA ASN A 29 -8.08 8.19 -25.88
C ASN A 29 -6.57 8.34 -25.64
N GLY A 30 -5.77 8.05 -26.66
CA GLY A 30 -4.30 8.09 -26.60
C GLY A 30 -3.62 6.95 -25.84
N LEU A 31 -4.37 6.02 -25.22
CA LEU A 31 -3.80 4.91 -24.44
C LEU A 31 -4.20 3.54 -24.95
N SER A 32 -5.49 3.32 -25.23
CA SER A 32 -6.02 2.01 -25.64
C SER A 32 -7.20 2.09 -26.60
N LYS A 33 -7.23 1.16 -27.55
CA LYS A 33 -8.38 0.94 -28.45
C LYS A 33 -8.56 -0.54 -28.76
N LYS A 34 -9.79 -0.96 -29.03
CA LYS A 34 -10.06 -2.33 -29.48
C LYS A 34 -9.63 -2.50 -30.93
N ILE A 35 -9.04 -3.65 -31.29
CA ILE A 35 -8.66 -3.96 -32.67
C ILE A 35 -9.26 -5.30 -33.12
N ALA A 36 -9.59 -5.39 -34.40
CA ALA A 36 -10.24 -6.58 -34.96
C ALA A 36 -9.25 -7.73 -35.16
N GLU A 37 -8.08 -7.45 -35.75
CA GLU A 37 -7.06 -8.45 -36.07
C GLU A 37 -5.66 -7.82 -35.98
N ASN A 38 -4.67 -8.61 -35.56
CA ASN A 38 -3.24 -8.29 -35.64
C ASN A 38 -2.47 -9.59 -35.80
N ASN A 39 -1.44 -9.60 -36.65
CA ASN A 39 -0.68 -10.81 -36.96
C ASN A 39 0.21 -11.31 -35.82
N ASP A 40 0.51 -10.53 -34.78
CA ASP A 40 1.37 -10.98 -33.67
C ASP A 40 1.05 -10.27 -32.33
N PRO A 41 -0.10 -10.54 -31.69
CA PRO A 41 -0.42 -9.92 -30.42
C PRO A 41 0.42 -10.52 -29.27
N ARG A 42 0.83 -9.67 -28.33
CA ARG A 42 1.45 -10.14 -27.08
C ARG A 42 0.38 -10.74 -26.17
N PHE A 43 0.49 -12.03 -25.91
CA PHE A 43 -0.46 -12.73 -25.04
C PHE A 43 -0.20 -12.42 -23.56
N ILE A 44 -1.26 -12.04 -22.85
CA ILE A 44 -1.26 -11.88 -21.39
C ILE A 44 -1.85 -13.16 -20.79
N CYS A 45 -1.09 -13.85 -19.93
CA CYS A 45 -1.60 -15.06 -19.30
C CYS A 45 -2.67 -14.74 -18.25
N THR A 46 -3.48 -15.74 -17.90
CA THR A 46 -4.57 -15.62 -16.91
C THR A 46 -4.07 -15.13 -15.56
N ASN A 47 -2.94 -15.67 -15.09
CA ASN A 47 -2.38 -15.31 -13.80
C ASN A 47 -1.92 -13.85 -13.77
N CYS A 48 -1.20 -13.40 -14.81
CA CYS A 48 -0.78 -12.00 -14.91
C CYS A 48 -1.97 -11.05 -15.04
N PHE A 49 -3.01 -11.46 -15.78
CA PHE A 49 -4.24 -10.68 -15.87
C PHE A 49 -4.87 -10.49 -14.49
N GLU A 50 -5.06 -11.55 -13.71
CA GLU A 50 -5.66 -11.50 -12.38
C GLU A 50 -4.78 -10.77 -11.35
N GLU A 51 -3.47 -11.06 -11.33
CA GLU A 51 -2.50 -10.41 -10.44
C GLU A 51 -2.48 -8.89 -10.62
N HIS A 52 -2.68 -8.41 -11.84
CA HIS A 52 -2.66 -6.99 -12.18
C HIS A 52 -4.07 -6.37 -12.18
N ARG A 53 -5.04 -7.00 -11.50
CA ARG A 53 -6.43 -6.55 -11.32
C ARG A 53 -7.33 -6.58 -12.56
N GLY A 54 -6.96 -7.40 -13.53
CA GLY A 54 -7.95 -8.01 -14.41
C GLY A 54 -8.80 -9.01 -13.62
N HIS A 55 -10.06 -9.21 -14.01
CA HIS A 55 -10.92 -10.20 -13.37
C HIS A 55 -11.46 -11.15 -14.42
N LEU A 56 -11.12 -12.44 -14.28
CA LEU A 56 -11.75 -13.48 -15.09
C LEU A 56 -13.16 -13.73 -14.57
N GLN A 57 -14.09 -13.89 -15.50
CA GLN A 57 -15.46 -14.27 -15.15
C GLN A 57 -15.48 -15.71 -14.62
N ILE A 58 -15.98 -15.90 -13.40
CA ILE A 58 -16.30 -17.22 -12.86
C ILE A 58 -17.71 -17.57 -13.36
N GLN A 59 -17.86 -18.69 -14.06
CA GLN A 59 -19.19 -19.16 -14.48
C GLN A 59 -20.02 -19.44 -13.22
N PRO A 60 -21.22 -18.83 -13.10
CA PRO A 60 -22.15 -19.25 -12.07
C PRO A 60 -22.59 -20.70 -12.37
N GLY A 61 -22.73 -21.53 -11.34
CA GLY A 61 -23.26 -22.89 -11.49
C GLY A 61 -24.68 -22.89 -12.11
N ILE A 62 -25.18 -24.09 -12.46
CA ILE A 62 -26.52 -24.26 -13.06
C ILE A 62 -27.57 -23.47 -12.25
N ASN A 63 -28.38 -22.67 -12.96
CA ASN A 63 -29.44 -21.80 -12.43
C ASN A 63 -28.99 -20.61 -11.55
N ARG A 64 -27.73 -20.16 -11.64
CA ARG A 64 -27.28 -18.93 -10.95
C ARG A 64 -26.97 -17.81 -11.92
N ALA A 65 -27.31 -16.57 -11.54
CA ALA A 65 -26.95 -15.38 -12.31
C ALA A 65 -25.44 -15.12 -12.21
N PRO A 66 -24.80 -14.60 -13.28
CA PRO A 66 -23.41 -14.17 -13.21
C PRO A 66 -23.28 -12.98 -12.25
N VAL A 67 -22.27 -13.00 -11.39
CA VAL A 67 -21.93 -11.86 -10.52
C VAL A 67 -20.73 -11.12 -11.12
N TRP A 68 -20.88 -9.83 -11.30
CA TRP A 68 -19.94 -9.02 -12.06
C TRP A 68 -18.85 -8.41 -11.17
N CYS A 69 -17.69 -8.09 -11.75
CA CYS A 69 -16.60 -7.48 -10.99
C CYS A 69 -16.93 -6.07 -10.48
N PHE A 70 -17.74 -5.29 -11.22
CA PHE A 70 -18.21 -3.98 -10.79
C PHE A 70 -19.27 -4.07 -9.69
N GLU A 71 -20.18 -5.05 -9.74
CA GLU A 71 -21.17 -5.28 -8.66
C GLU A 71 -20.51 -5.71 -7.34
N LYS A 72 -19.35 -6.36 -7.43
CA LYS A 72 -18.53 -6.74 -6.27
C LYS A 72 -17.61 -5.61 -5.77
N GLY A 73 -17.66 -4.43 -6.38
CA GLY A 73 -16.78 -3.31 -6.02
C GLY A 73 -15.29 -3.59 -6.23
N LEU A 74 -14.93 -4.55 -7.10
CA LEU A 74 -13.51 -4.97 -7.26
C LEU A 74 -12.63 -3.90 -7.93
N HIS A 75 -13.25 -2.89 -8.52
CA HIS A 75 -12.58 -1.77 -9.21
C HIS A 75 -12.72 -0.43 -8.45
N ASP A 76 -13.32 -0.41 -7.26
CA ASP A 76 -13.62 0.83 -6.53
C ASP A 76 -12.34 1.61 -6.14
N ASP A 77 -11.25 0.88 -5.89
CA ASP A 77 -9.94 1.43 -5.53
C ASP A 77 -9.04 1.69 -6.76
N ASP A 78 -9.44 1.37 -8.00
CA ASP A 78 -8.55 1.40 -9.17
C ASP A 78 -7.95 2.79 -9.41
N THR A 79 -8.75 3.84 -9.32
CA THR A 79 -8.29 5.24 -9.48
C THR A 79 -7.22 5.58 -8.43
N LYS A 80 -7.48 5.24 -7.16
CA LYS A 80 -6.56 5.50 -6.05
C LYS A 80 -5.26 4.71 -6.21
N LEU A 81 -5.34 3.46 -6.63
CA LEU A 81 -4.17 2.60 -6.84
C LEU A 81 -3.37 3.04 -8.07
N ALA A 82 -4.02 3.45 -9.16
CA ALA A 82 -3.36 3.99 -10.34
C ALA A 82 -2.60 5.28 -10.00
N LEU A 83 -3.23 6.20 -9.26
CA LEU A 83 -2.56 7.42 -8.78
C LEU A 83 -1.36 7.10 -7.87
N LYS A 84 -1.51 6.16 -6.94
CA LYS A 84 -0.38 5.70 -6.10
C LYS A 84 0.75 5.09 -6.93
N PHE A 85 0.41 4.36 -8.00
CA PHE A 85 1.39 3.76 -8.90
C PHE A 85 2.17 4.83 -9.68
N PHE A 86 1.48 5.84 -10.22
CA PHE A 86 2.13 7.01 -10.81
C PHE A 86 3.02 7.76 -9.81
N GLY A 87 2.54 7.97 -8.58
CA GLY A 87 3.32 8.59 -7.51
C GLY A 87 4.63 7.86 -7.25
N LYS A 88 4.59 6.53 -7.12
CA LYS A 88 5.81 5.71 -6.96
C LYS A 88 6.79 5.84 -8.13
N TRP A 89 6.26 5.89 -9.36
CA TRP A 89 7.10 6.09 -10.54
C TRP A 89 7.77 7.47 -10.55
N ILE A 90 7.04 8.51 -10.13
CA ILE A 90 7.56 9.88 -9.99
C ILE A 90 8.68 9.89 -8.94
N ASP A 91 8.43 9.32 -7.75
CA ASP A 91 9.41 9.23 -6.67
C ASP A 91 10.69 8.50 -7.13
N GLN A 92 10.55 7.35 -7.79
CA GLN A 92 11.68 6.59 -8.33
C GLN A 92 12.45 7.33 -9.40
N THR A 93 11.77 8.10 -10.25
CA THR A 93 12.42 8.91 -11.27
C THR A 93 13.25 10.03 -10.61
N ALA A 94 12.71 10.66 -9.56
CA ALA A 94 13.39 11.72 -8.81
C ALA A 94 14.67 11.20 -8.11
N GLU A 95 14.64 9.97 -7.60
CA GLU A 95 15.79 9.31 -6.96
C GLU A 95 16.80 8.69 -7.95
N SER A 96 16.44 8.55 -9.23
CA SER A 96 17.32 7.92 -10.23
C SER A 96 18.57 8.77 -10.56
N GLU A 97 19.61 8.17 -11.14
CA GLU A 97 20.78 8.92 -11.62
C GLU A 97 20.55 9.60 -13.00
N ASN A 98 19.40 9.36 -13.63
CA ASN A 98 19.10 9.85 -14.98
C ASN A 98 18.51 11.28 -14.95
N GLU A 99 19.39 12.29 -14.96
CA GLU A 99 18.99 13.70 -14.96
C GLU A 99 18.09 14.09 -16.14
N ALA A 100 18.32 13.53 -17.33
CA ALA A 100 17.48 13.80 -18.49
C ALA A 100 16.03 13.32 -18.27
N ALA A 101 15.85 12.15 -17.65
CA ALA A 101 14.53 11.63 -17.30
C ALA A 101 13.83 12.51 -16.26
N LYS A 102 14.55 13.02 -15.25
CA LYS A 102 14.01 13.96 -14.25
C LYS A 102 13.52 15.25 -14.89
N ILE A 103 14.36 15.88 -15.72
CA ILE A 103 14.03 17.14 -16.39
C ILE A 103 12.83 16.96 -17.31
N ASN A 104 12.79 15.87 -18.10
CA ASN A 104 11.69 15.61 -19.01
C ASN A 104 10.38 15.34 -18.28
N LEU A 105 10.41 14.52 -17.22
CA LEU A 105 9.23 14.25 -16.40
C LEU A 105 8.70 15.53 -15.75
N LEU A 106 9.60 16.35 -15.17
CA LEU A 106 9.20 17.62 -14.56
C LEU A 106 8.55 18.57 -15.57
N LYS A 107 9.10 18.68 -16.79
CA LYS A 107 8.51 19.48 -17.87
C LYS A 107 7.09 19.01 -18.22
N GLU A 108 6.87 17.71 -18.35
CA GLU A 108 5.52 17.16 -18.62
C GLU A 108 4.55 17.39 -17.45
N LEU A 109 5.00 17.21 -16.20
CA LEU A 109 4.18 17.48 -15.02
C LEU A 109 3.80 18.97 -14.91
N VAL A 110 4.70 19.89 -15.26
CA VAL A 110 4.40 21.33 -15.30
C VAL A 110 3.38 21.67 -16.38
N LYS A 111 3.47 21.04 -17.57
CA LYS A 111 2.43 21.19 -18.62
C LYS A 111 1.07 20.73 -18.11
N LEU A 112 1.02 19.57 -17.44
CA LEU A 112 -0.21 19.06 -16.83
C LEU A 112 -0.75 20.03 -15.78
N LEU A 113 0.11 20.55 -14.90
CA LEU A 113 -0.27 21.54 -13.88
C LEU A 113 -0.90 22.80 -14.49
N ASN A 114 -0.31 23.33 -15.57
CA ASN A 114 -0.85 24.50 -16.26
C ASN A 114 -2.23 24.22 -16.89
N ASN A 115 -2.43 23.00 -17.40
CA ASN A 115 -3.72 22.60 -17.99
C ASN A 115 -4.82 22.39 -16.95
N ILE A 116 -4.48 22.00 -15.71
CA ILE A 116 -5.45 21.85 -14.61
C ILE A 116 -6.16 23.18 -14.32
N ASN A 117 -5.47 24.31 -14.43
CA ASN A 117 -6.08 25.63 -14.21
C ASN A 117 -7.03 26.08 -15.32
N MET A 118 -6.81 25.66 -16.57
CA MET A 118 -7.63 26.08 -17.72
C MET A 118 -9.00 25.37 -17.75
N ASN A 119 -9.10 24.14 -17.25
CA ASN A 119 -10.34 23.37 -17.28
C ASN A 119 -11.36 23.77 -16.20
N ASN A 120 -10.96 24.60 -15.22
CA ASN A 120 -11.88 25.16 -14.23
C ASN A 120 -12.55 26.46 -14.69
N THR A 121 -12.19 26.97 -15.87
CA THR A 121 -12.80 28.16 -16.47
C THR A 121 -13.25 27.83 -17.89
N ASN A 122 -14.58 27.76 -18.07
CA ASN A 122 -15.33 27.62 -19.32
C ASN A 122 -15.65 26.18 -19.76
N ILE A 123 -16.59 25.54 -19.04
CA ILE A 123 -17.62 24.76 -19.72
C ILE A 123 -18.62 25.77 -20.28
N LEU A 124 -18.38 26.24 -21.50
CA LEU A 124 -19.39 26.83 -22.37
C LEU A 124 -18.90 26.73 -23.81
N ASP A 125 -19.58 25.84 -24.52
CA ASP A 125 -19.73 25.73 -25.96
C ASP A 125 -18.52 26.03 -26.87
N THR A 126 -18.07 24.96 -27.51
CA THR A 126 -18.03 25.01 -28.97
C THR A 126 -18.45 23.64 -29.48
N GLN A 127 -19.67 23.56 -29.99
CA GLN A 127 -20.15 22.44 -30.77
C GLN A 127 -19.27 22.34 -32.02
N ASP A 128 -18.55 21.23 -32.15
CA ASP A 128 -18.22 20.67 -33.45
C ASP A 128 -18.72 19.22 -33.51
N THR A 129 -19.30 18.91 -34.65
CA THR A 129 -20.28 17.86 -34.91
C THR A 129 -19.78 16.44 -34.69
N ASN A 130 -20.67 15.60 -34.14
CA ASN A 130 -20.67 14.13 -34.20
C ASN A 130 -19.50 13.40 -33.53
N THR A 131 -19.37 13.53 -32.22
CA THR A 131 -18.95 12.40 -31.36
C THR A 131 -19.72 12.49 -30.06
N VAL A 132 -20.48 11.44 -29.74
CA VAL A 132 -21.13 11.28 -28.43
C VAL A 132 -20.06 11.50 -27.36
N PRO A 133 -20.27 12.37 -26.35
CA PRO A 133 -19.33 12.50 -25.26
C PRO A 133 -19.29 11.17 -24.52
N SER A 134 -18.28 10.35 -24.83
CA SER A 134 -18.05 9.08 -24.15
C SER A 134 -17.83 9.44 -22.69
N THR A 135 -18.72 8.99 -21.81
CA THR A 135 -18.61 9.15 -20.35
C THR A 135 -17.16 8.94 -19.93
N ALA A 136 -16.51 9.98 -19.40
CA ALA A 136 -15.07 10.01 -19.14
C ALA A 136 -14.64 8.84 -18.24
N SER A 137 -14.29 7.70 -18.84
CA SER A 137 -13.85 6.52 -18.11
C SER A 137 -12.38 6.68 -17.76
N VAL A 138 -12.08 6.71 -16.46
CA VAL A 138 -10.71 6.67 -15.93
C VAL A 138 -10.05 5.36 -16.38
N PRO A 139 -8.76 5.36 -16.78
CA PRO A 139 -8.09 4.12 -17.16
C PRO A 139 -7.94 3.22 -15.94
N SER A 140 -8.21 1.93 -16.10
CA SER A 140 -8.05 0.94 -15.02
C SER A 140 -6.59 0.83 -14.57
N LEU A 141 -6.36 0.33 -13.36
CA LEU A 141 -5.00 0.03 -12.89
C LEU A 141 -4.29 -0.97 -13.80
N PHE A 142 -5.01 -1.98 -14.29
CA PHE A 142 -4.48 -2.98 -15.22
C PHE A 142 -3.96 -2.32 -16.50
N LEU A 143 -4.73 -1.41 -17.08
CA LEU A 143 -4.39 -0.72 -18.31
C LEU A 143 -3.15 0.17 -18.11
N VAL A 144 -3.09 0.90 -16.99
CA VAL A 144 -1.92 1.71 -16.61
C VAL A 144 -0.68 0.84 -16.47
N LYS A 145 -0.74 -0.26 -15.69
CA LYS A 145 0.41 -1.17 -15.52
C LYS A 145 0.85 -1.80 -16.85
N THR A 146 -0.09 -2.13 -17.72
CA THR A 146 0.19 -2.68 -19.06
C THR A 146 0.94 -1.67 -19.93
N ALA A 147 0.52 -0.40 -19.92
CA ALA A 147 1.20 0.66 -20.64
C ALA A 147 2.66 0.83 -20.17
N PHE A 148 2.89 0.82 -18.87
CA PHE A 148 4.24 0.87 -18.28
C PHE A 148 5.10 -0.33 -18.71
N ALA A 149 4.55 -1.54 -18.66
CA ALA A 149 5.23 -2.75 -19.10
C ALA A 149 5.60 -2.70 -20.60
N ILE A 150 4.71 -2.19 -21.45
CA ILE A 150 4.95 -2.00 -22.89
C ILE A 150 6.08 -1.00 -23.13
N LYS A 151 6.10 0.10 -22.36
CA LYS A 151 7.17 1.10 -22.38
C LYS A 151 8.45 0.66 -21.66
N LYS A 152 8.48 -0.56 -21.09
CA LYS A 152 9.59 -1.12 -20.31
C LYS A 152 9.97 -0.28 -19.08
N ILE A 153 9.00 0.43 -18.51
CA ILE A 153 9.18 1.19 -17.28
C ILE A 153 8.90 0.26 -16.10
N LYS A 154 9.92 0.01 -15.27
CA LYS A 154 9.79 -0.77 -14.04
C LYS A 154 9.44 0.16 -12.89
N VAL A 155 8.40 -0.18 -12.14
CA VAL A 155 8.01 0.53 -10.92
C VAL A 155 8.10 -0.44 -9.76
N ASN A 156 8.98 -0.20 -8.79
CA ASN A 156 9.06 -1.06 -7.61
C ASN A 156 7.75 -0.93 -6.81
N GLU A 157 7.02 -2.03 -6.64
CA GLU A 157 5.73 -2.03 -5.94
C GLU A 157 5.89 -2.00 -4.42
N GLU A 158 7.06 -2.34 -3.90
CA GLU A 158 7.40 -2.26 -2.48
C GLU A 158 7.81 -0.82 -2.11
N GLN A 159 7.03 -0.17 -1.25
CA GLN A 159 7.50 1.00 -0.52
C GLN A 159 8.50 0.53 0.53
N ILE A 160 9.77 0.47 0.16
CA ILE A 160 10.83 0.60 1.14
C ILE A 160 11.05 2.10 1.25
N LEU A 161 10.38 2.76 2.20
CA LEU A 161 10.83 4.08 2.60
C LEU A 161 12.27 3.88 3.09
N PRO A 162 13.29 4.45 2.46
CA PRO A 162 14.65 4.28 2.94
C PRO A 162 14.72 4.91 4.34
N LEU A 163 14.81 4.08 5.38
CA LEU A 163 15.10 4.55 6.73
C LEU A 163 16.51 5.16 6.69
N ASN A 164 16.57 6.47 6.52
CA ASN A 164 17.78 7.26 6.73
C ASN A 164 17.74 7.89 8.13
N THR A 165 18.91 8.35 8.60
CA THR A 165 19.07 8.92 9.95
C THR A 165 18.10 10.07 10.20
N THR A 166 17.93 10.97 9.24
CA THR A 166 17.04 12.16 9.37
C THR A 166 15.57 11.76 9.51
N THR A 167 15.12 10.77 8.75
CA THR A 167 13.74 10.26 8.84
C THR A 167 13.50 9.58 10.19
N CYS A 168 14.47 8.79 10.69
CA CYS A 168 14.39 8.19 12.02
C CYS A 168 14.31 9.24 13.14
N GLU A 169 15.17 10.27 13.09
CA GLU A 169 15.19 11.34 14.09
C GLU A 169 13.87 12.12 14.10
N THR A 170 13.36 12.46 12.91
CA THR A 170 12.09 13.20 12.77
C THR A 170 10.93 12.39 13.33
N PHE A 171 10.86 11.11 12.99
CA PHE A 171 9.85 10.20 13.55
C PHE A 171 9.97 10.09 15.09
N GLY A 172 11.19 9.96 15.60
CA GLY A 172 11.46 9.94 17.05
C GLY A 172 10.97 11.20 17.77
N ARG A 173 11.18 12.39 17.18
CA ARG A 173 10.66 13.67 17.72
C ARG A 173 9.13 13.71 17.70
N MET A 174 8.50 13.25 16.63
CA MET A 174 7.04 13.18 16.54
C MET A 174 6.46 12.27 17.62
N LEU A 175 7.06 11.09 17.79
CA LEU A 175 6.67 10.11 18.81
C LEU A 175 6.83 10.68 20.22
N ALA A 176 7.95 11.35 20.51
CA ALA A 176 8.18 12.01 21.80
C ALA A 176 7.14 13.10 22.09
N ASN A 177 6.83 13.96 21.11
CA ASN A 177 5.82 15.00 21.26
C ASN A 177 4.43 14.43 21.56
N SER A 178 4.04 13.33 20.89
CA SER A 178 2.78 12.64 21.18
C SER A 178 2.72 12.16 22.64
N VAL A 179 3.79 11.54 23.13
CA VAL A 179 3.87 11.04 24.52
C VAL A 179 3.74 12.19 25.52
N LEU A 180 4.43 13.31 25.27
CA LEU A 180 4.37 14.47 26.15
C LEU A 180 2.98 15.11 26.19
N GLN A 181 2.27 15.15 25.06
CA GLN A 181 0.89 15.65 24.98
C GLN A 181 -0.10 14.78 25.75
N GLU A 182 0.13 13.48 25.85
CA GLU A 182 -0.73 12.56 26.61
C GLU A 182 -0.58 12.65 28.14
N ARG A 183 0.33 13.49 28.67
CA ARG A 183 0.63 13.58 30.11
C ARG A 183 -0.62 13.71 30.99
N ALA A 184 -1.57 14.57 30.61
CA ALA A 184 -2.78 14.79 31.40
C ALA A 184 -3.69 13.55 31.44
N VAL A 185 -3.75 12.78 30.35
CA VAL A 185 -4.51 11.53 30.25
C VAL A 185 -3.84 10.43 31.06
N LEU A 186 -2.52 10.28 30.91
CA LEU A 186 -1.73 9.29 31.65
C LEU A 186 -1.76 9.55 33.15
N LYS A 187 -1.76 10.82 33.58
CA LYS A 187 -1.88 11.18 35.00
C LYS A 187 -3.17 10.65 35.64
N LYS A 188 -4.27 10.53 34.88
CA LYS A 188 -5.53 9.94 35.38
C LYS A 188 -5.42 8.43 35.62
N ARG A 189 -4.44 7.77 34.99
CA ARG A 189 -4.17 6.33 35.07
C ARG A 189 -2.85 6.03 35.79
N LEU A 190 -2.32 7.02 36.53
CA LEU A 190 -0.98 6.94 37.12
C LEU A 190 -0.84 5.76 38.10
N GLN A 191 -1.88 5.50 38.90
CA GLN A 191 -1.88 4.37 39.83
C GLN A 191 -1.64 3.04 39.11
N SER A 192 -2.33 2.78 38.00
CA SER A 192 -2.13 1.57 37.20
C SER A 192 -0.77 1.53 36.47
N LEU A 193 -0.06 2.65 36.37
CA LEU A 193 1.30 2.71 35.81
C LEU A 193 2.40 2.54 36.86
N GLU A 194 2.14 2.88 38.12
CA GLU A 194 3.12 2.80 39.22
C GLU A 194 2.95 1.50 40.04
N GLU A 195 1.71 1.11 40.30
CA GLU A 195 1.34 -0.04 41.14
C GLU A 195 0.17 -0.84 40.50
N PRO A 196 0.36 -1.42 39.29
CA PRO A 196 -0.67 -2.24 38.65
C PRO A 196 -0.99 -3.50 39.46
N GLY A 197 -2.28 -3.85 39.55
CA GLY A 197 -2.73 -5.12 40.14
C GLY A 197 -2.52 -6.33 39.21
N SER A 198 -2.29 -6.09 37.91
CA SER A 198 -1.96 -7.15 36.94
C SER A 198 -1.19 -6.62 35.73
N LEU A 199 -0.55 -7.52 34.97
CA LEU A 199 0.12 -7.15 33.72
C LEU A 199 -0.86 -6.59 32.66
N GLU A 200 -2.11 -7.08 32.67
CA GLU A 200 -3.14 -6.62 31.74
C GLU A 200 -3.59 -5.19 32.08
N GLU A 201 -3.77 -4.88 33.36
CA GLU A 201 -4.03 -3.53 33.83
C GLU A 201 -2.89 -2.59 33.43
N TYR A 202 -1.65 -3.01 33.65
CA TYR A 202 -0.47 -2.25 33.25
C TYR A 202 -0.45 -1.98 31.74
N TYR A 203 -0.72 -3.00 30.92
CA TYR A 203 -0.80 -2.89 29.47
C TYR A 203 -1.88 -1.89 29.02
N ASN A 204 -3.07 -1.94 29.62
CA ASN A 204 -4.19 -1.07 29.28
C ASN A 204 -4.00 0.38 29.74
N ALA A 205 -3.13 0.62 30.73
CA ALA A 205 -2.78 1.96 31.20
C ALA A 205 -1.78 2.69 30.28
N MET A 206 -1.07 1.96 29.41
CA MET A 206 0.00 2.50 28.56
C MET A 206 -0.51 3.37 27.40
N PRO A 207 0.32 4.30 26.89
CA PRO A 207 0.04 5.02 25.65
C PRO A 207 -0.09 4.04 24.48
N SER A 208 -1.26 4.02 23.83
CA SER A 208 -1.56 3.09 22.75
C SER A 208 -0.61 3.25 21.56
N LEU A 209 -0.17 4.48 21.28
CA LEU A 209 0.77 4.78 20.20
C LEU A 209 2.13 4.11 20.43
N LEU A 210 2.70 4.22 21.64
CA LEU A 210 3.96 3.57 21.98
C LEU A 210 3.84 2.04 21.98
N ILE A 211 2.75 1.53 22.56
CA ILE A 211 2.50 0.09 22.59
C ILE A 211 2.39 -0.47 21.18
N SER A 212 1.64 0.19 20.30
CA SER A 212 1.48 -0.23 18.90
C SER A 212 2.81 -0.20 18.16
N PHE A 213 3.60 0.86 18.34
CA PHE A 213 4.93 0.98 17.74
C PHE A 213 5.86 -0.16 18.15
N PHE A 214 6.07 -0.36 19.46
CA PHE A 214 6.98 -1.39 19.94
C PHE A 214 6.45 -2.80 19.71
N THR A 215 5.13 -3.01 19.73
CA THR A 215 4.54 -4.30 19.37
C THR A 215 4.82 -4.63 17.91
N GLY A 216 4.63 -3.68 16.99
CA GLY A 216 4.94 -3.86 15.58
C GLY A 216 6.43 -4.14 15.33
N LEU A 217 7.31 -3.36 15.96
CA LEU A 217 8.76 -3.53 15.85
C LEU A 217 9.22 -4.92 16.32
N ILE A 218 8.81 -5.33 17.53
CA ILE A 218 9.21 -6.63 18.10
C ILE A 218 8.57 -7.80 17.33
N SER A 219 7.31 -7.66 16.89
CA SER A 219 6.64 -8.67 16.07
C SER A 219 7.39 -8.92 14.77
N ALA A 220 7.78 -7.87 14.04
CA ALA A 220 8.54 -8.00 12.80
C ALA A 220 9.88 -8.74 13.01
N ILE A 221 10.58 -8.45 14.11
CA ILE A 221 11.84 -9.12 14.47
C ILE A 221 11.58 -10.61 14.78
N GLU A 222 10.59 -10.91 15.63
CA GLU A 222 10.29 -12.29 16.03
C GLU A 222 9.77 -13.12 14.86
N GLU A 223 8.95 -12.55 13.97
CA GLU A 223 8.49 -13.20 12.74
C GLU A 223 9.67 -13.58 11.84
N LYS A 224 10.65 -12.69 11.65
CA LYS A 224 11.85 -12.99 10.85
C LYS A 224 12.70 -14.08 11.50
N LYS A 225 12.91 -14.05 12.82
CA LYS A 225 13.60 -15.13 13.54
C LYS A 225 12.86 -16.46 13.38
N MET A 226 11.53 -16.44 13.45
CA MET A 226 10.69 -17.62 13.29
C MET A 226 10.76 -18.20 11.89
N GLN A 227 10.82 -17.38 10.84
CA GLN A 227 11.04 -17.85 9.47
C GLN A 227 12.37 -18.61 9.34
N VAL A 228 13.45 -18.09 9.95
CA VAL A 228 14.76 -18.77 9.97
C VAL A 228 14.70 -20.08 10.75
N LEU A 229 14.07 -20.08 11.93
CA LEU A 229 13.89 -21.28 12.74
C LEU A 229 13.06 -22.35 12.04
N ALA A 230 11.97 -21.96 11.36
CA ALA A 230 11.11 -22.87 10.62
C ALA A 230 11.88 -23.58 9.49
N ARG A 231 12.74 -22.84 8.77
CA ARG A 231 13.63 -23.42 7.75
C ARG A 231 14.56 -24.48 8.36
N LYS A 232 15.27 -24.14 9.44
CA LYS A 232 16.19 -25.06 10.15
C LYS A 232 15.49 -26.28 10.74
N ARG A 233 14.25 -26.14 11.22
CA ARG A 233 13.47 -27.27 11.74
C ARG A 233 12.99 -28.19 10.63
N LYS A 234 12.61 -27.64 9.48
CA LYS A 234 12.24 -28.43 8.29
C LYS A 234 13.39 -29.32 7.83
N GLU A 235 14.62 -28.81 7.82
CA GLU A 235 15.83 -29.59 7.51
C GLU A 235 16.07 -30.76 8.47
N ARG A 236 15.57 -30.66 9.71
CA ARG A 236 15.76 -31.66 10.78
C ARG A 236 14.53 -32.55 10.99
N ASN A 237 13.52 -32.48 10.12
CA ASN A 237 12.24 -33.17 10.28
C ASN A 237 11.55 -32.89 11.63
N MET A 238 11.68 -31.66 12.14
CA MET A 238 11.08 -31.22 13.40
C MET A 238 9.80 -30.40 13.16
N PRO A 239 8.83 -30.44 14.09
CA PRO A 239 7.58 -29.68 13.95
C PRO A 239 7.82 -28.17 14.02
N PRO A 240 6.99 -27.38 13.31
CA PRO A 240 7.09 -25.93 13.29
C PRO A 240 6.92 -25.34 14.70
N SER A 241 7.68 -24.27 14.95
CA SER A 241 7.59 -23.52 16.21
C SER A 241 6.35 -22.62 16.20
N HIS A 242 5.72 -22.40 17.35
CA HIS A 242 4.64 -21.43 17.51
C HIS A 242 5.18 -20.09 18.02
N LEU A 243 4.52 -19.00 17.64
CA LEU A 243 4.83 -17.66 18.14
C LEU A 243 4.26 -17.50 19.55
N ASN A 244 5.12 -17.15 20.52
CA ASN A 244 4.69 -16.88 21.88
C ASN A 244 4.41 -15.38 22.04
N LYS A 245 3.14 -14.99 22.20
CA LYS A 245 2.71 -13.59 22.37
C LYS A 245 3.44 -12.87 23.52
N LYS A 246 3.83 -13.58 24.59
CA LYS A 246 4.59 -12.99 25.70
C LYS A 246 5.96 -12.48 25.28
N LYS A 247 6.59 -13.08 24.26
CA LYS A 247 7.88 -12.63 23.70
C LYS A 247 7.76 -11.31 22.93
N ILE A 248 6.56 -10.87 22.61
CA ILE A 248 6.29 -9.57 21.98
C ILE A 248 5.85 -8.59 23.05
N ILE A 249 4.80 -8.92 23.80
CA ILE A 249 4.15 -8.01 24.75
C ILE A 249 5.13 -7.56 25.85
N LEU A 250 5.90 -8.48 26.45
CA LEU A 250 6.73 -8.15 27.61
C LEU A 250 7.91 -7.22 27.24
N PRO A 251 8.67 -7.48 26.16
CA PRO A 251 9.67 -6.52 25.69
C PRO A 251 9.06 -5.17 25.26
N SER A 252 7.91 -5.18 24.58
CA SER A 252 7.24 -3.93 24.19
C SER A 252 6.88 -3.08 25.42
N LEU A 253 6.30 -3.70 26.45
CA LEU A 253 5.99 -3.01 27.71
C LEU A 253 7.25 -2.47 28.39
N PHE A 254 8.34 -3.24 28.41
CA PHE A 254 9.61 -2.78 28.96
C PHE A 254 10.11 -1.50 28.25
N PHE A 255 10.17 -1.50 26.92
CA PHE A 255 10.63 -0.31 26.18
C PHE A 255 9.72 0.90 26.40
N VAL A 256 8.40 0.71 26.40
CA VAL A 256 7.45 1.78 26.70
C VAL A 256 7.69 2.35 28.11
N SER A 257 7.95 1.47 29.09
CA SER A 257 8.23 1.86 30.47
C SER A 257 9.49 2.72 30.59
N VAL A 258 10.55 2.38 29.84
CA VAL A 258 11.79 3.16 29.77
C VAL A 258 11.49 4.57 29.24
N ILE A 259 10.77 4.68 28.12
CA ILE A 259 10.41 5.98 27.54
C ILE A 259 9.57 6.82 28.50
N LEU A 260 8.57 6.23 29.16
CA LEU A 260 7.75 6.95 30.15
C LEU A 260 8.55 7.43 31.35
N THR A 261 9.50 6.62 31.83
CA THR A 261 10.40 7.00 32.94
C THR A 261 11.28 8.19 32.54
N THR A 262 11.78 8.21 31.30
CA THR A 262 12.55 9.33 30.76
C THR A 262 11.69 10.59 30.58
N ALA A 263 10.48 10.44 30.03
CA ALA A 263 9.57 11.57 29.77
C ALA A 263 9.00 12.18 31.06
N PHE A 264 8.76 11.37 32.08
CA PHE A 264 8.09 11.75 33.33
C PHE A 264 8.92 11.35 34.55
N ARG A 265 10.04 12.04 34.77
CA ARG A 265 11.05 11.73 35.80
C ARG A 265 10.52 11.52 37.23
N ASN A 266 9.39 12.11 37.58
CA ASN A 266 8.81 12.00 38.92
C ASN A 266 7.81 10.83 39.07
N TRP A 267 7.58 10.07 38.01
CA TRP A 267 6.65 8.93 38.02
C TRP A 267 7.42 7.63 38.27
N LYS A 268 6.94 6.83 39.21
CA LYS A 268 7.52 5.54 39.59
C LYS A 268 6.98 4.43 38.68
N ILE A 269 7.24 4.53 37.38
CA ILE A 269 6.75 3.56 36.40
C ILE A 269 7.15 2.14 36.83
N TRP A 270 6.17 1.28 37.04
CA TRP A 270 6.31 0.01 37.76
C TRP A 270 7.49 -0.83 37.26
N PHE A 271 7.56 -1.08 35.95
CA PHE A 271 8.54 -2.02 35.40
C PHE A 271 10.00 -1.52 35.58
N THR A 272 10.26 -0.24 35.31
CA THR A 272 11.60 0.36 35.46
C THR A 272 11.96 0.57 36.92
N HIS A 273 10.99 0.96 37.75
CA HIS A 273 11.19 1.11 39.19
C HIS A 273 11.55 -0.23 39.86
N VAL A 274 10.80 -1.30 39.57
CA VAL A 274 11.11 -2.66 40.05
C VAL A 274 12.51 -3.09 39.62
N LEU A 275 12.86 -2.93 38.34
CA LEU A 275 14.20 -3.28 37.87
C LEU A 275 15.31 -2.47 38.56
N SER A 276 15.11 -1.16 38.77
CA SER A 276 16.09 -0.33 39.46
C SER A 276 16.28 -0.70 40.94
N SER A 277 15.26 -1.29 41.58
CA SER A 277 15.32 -1.75 42.96
C SER A 277 16.03 -3.09 43.15
N LEU A 278 16.32 -3.80 42.05
CA LEU A 278 17.02 -5.10 42.05
C LEU A 278 18.54 -4.96 41.84
N CYS A 279 19.03 -3.75 41.59
CA CYS A 279 20.45 -3.41 41.43
C CYS A 279 20.98 -2.70 42.67
#